data_AF-A0A659Y874-F1
#
_entry.id   AF-A0A659Y874-F1
#
_cell.length_a   1.000
_cell.length_b   1.000
_cell.length_c   1.000
_cell.angle_alpha   90.00
_cell.angle_beta   90.00
_cell.angle_gamma   90.00
#
_symmetry.space_group_name_H-M   'P 1'
#
loop_
_entity.id
_entity.type
_entity.pdbx_description
1 polymer ?
#
loop_
_entity_poly.entity_id
_entity_poly.type
_entity_poly.pdbx_seq_one_letter_code
_entity_poly.pdbx_strand_id
1 'polypeptide(L)'
;MMLAGPESTFGHVKTEEISAMTPDEALLELYRRLADRNAPAPGSFTSLQPAERRAYFSAAKRQSRSRERAAKVAGALQPTTANIREALADAALMILAVDAPGADLVREVLSNVFSKRPGVPVTVQMKARSGKLRPKLVARERL
;
A
#
# COMPACT_ATOMS: atom_id res chain seq x y z
N MET A 1 15.95 -9.86 -31.77
CA MET A 1 15.24 -11.07 -31.30
C MET A 1 14.09 -10.60 -30.40
N MET A 2 12.93 -10.30 -31.00
CA MET A 2 11.73 -9.88 -30.27
C MET A 2 10.74 -11.04 -30.28
N LEU A 3 10.33 -11.48 -29.09
CA LEU A 3 9.39 -12.58 -28.88
C LEU A 3 7.98 -12.09 -29.19
N ALA A 4 7.30 -12.81 -30.09
CA ALA A 4 5.90 -12.63 -30.43
C ALA A 4 5.03 -12.84 -29.17
N GLY A 5 4.19 -11.84 -28.87
CA GLY A 5 3.12 -11.98 -27.88
C GLY A 5 1.99 -12.85 -28.45
N PRO A 6 1.20 -13.52 -27.60
CA PRO A 6 0.13 -14.41 -28.04
C PRO A 6 -0.95 -13.59 -28.75
N GLU A 7 -1.28 -14.00 -29.98
CA GLU A 7 -2.36 -13.42 -30.75
C GLU A 7 -3.68 -13.53 -29.96
N SER A 8 -4.25 -12.36 -29.67
CA SER A 8 -5.58 -12.25 -29.09
C SER A 8 -6.59 -12.64 -30.17
N THR A 9 -7.04 -13.89 -30.14
CA THR A 9 -8.16 -14.43 -30.93
C THR A 9 -9.50 -13.93 -30.38
N PHE A 10 -9.68 -12.62 -30.24
CA PHE A 10 -10.99 -12.03 -29.98
C PHE A 10 -11.60 -11.62 -31.33
N GLY A 11 -12.57 -12.42 -31.77
CA GLY A 11 -13.17 -12.35 -33.10
C GLY A 11 -13.62 -10.93 -33.48
N HIS A 12 -12.98 -10.38 -34.51
CA HIS A 12 -13.48 -9.21 -35.21
C HIS A 12 -14.72 -9.60 -36.01
N VAL A 13 -15.91 -9.34 -35.45
CA VAL A 13 -17.13 -9.32 -36.26
C VAL A 13 -16.98 -8.20 -37.28
N LYS A 14 -17.02 -8.57 -38.56
CA LYS A 14 -16.94 -7.62 -39.68
C LYS A 14 -18.08 -6.62 -39.52
N THR A 15 -17.78 -5.33 -39.69
CA THR A 15 -18.74 -4.21 -39.57
C THR A 15 -20.02 -4.40 -40.40
N GLU A 16 -19.95 -5.25 -41.42
CA GLU A 16 -21.05 -5.69 -42.27
C GLU A 16 -22.14 -6.47 -41.52
N GLU A 17 -21.80 -7.28 -40.52
CA GLU A 17 -22.79 -8.07 -39.74
C GLU A 17 -23.57 -7.21 -38.75
N ILE A 18 -22.96 -6.13 -38.23
CA ILE A 18 -23.62 -5.19 -37.31
C ILE A 18 -24.66 -4.33 -38.04
N SER A 19 -24.41 -4.02 -39.32
CA SER A 19 -25.33 -3.22 -40.14
C SER A 19 -26.58 -3.99 -40.57
N ALA A 20 -26.57 -5.32 -40.45
CA ALA A 20 -27.71 -6.20 -40.76
C ALA A 20 -28.59 -6.50 -39.53
N MET A 21 -28.15 -6.14 -38.32
CA MET A 21 -28.89 -6.37 -37.09
C MET A 21 -29.96 -5.30 -36.88
N THR A 22 -31.10 -5.70 -36.33
CA THR A 22 -32.07 -4.74 -35.81
C THR A 22 -31.45 -3.97 -34.62
N PRO A 23 -31.93 -2.75 -34.31
CA PRO A 23 -31.41 -1.96 -33.20
C PRO A 23 -31.42 -2.70 -31.86
N ASP A 24 -32.45 -3.53 -31.62
CA ASP A 24 -32.58 -4.33 -30.41
C ASP A 24 -31.55 -5.47 -30.35
N GLU A 25 -31.28 -6.13 -31.49
CA GLU A 25 -30.24 -7.17 -31.59
C GLU A 25 -28.83 -6.59 -31.40
N ALA A 26 -28.57 -5.42 -32.01
CA ALA A 26 -27.31 -4.71 -31.83
C ALA A 26 -27.08 -4.29 -30.37
N LEU A 27 -28.15 -3.86 -29.68
CA LEU A 27 -28.10 -3.51 -28.27
C LEU A 27 -27.82 -4.73 -27.38
N LEU A 28 -28.48 -5.86 -27.62
CA LEU A 28 -28.24 -7.11 -26.88
C LEU A 28 -26.81 -7.64 -27.09
N GLU A 29 -26.30 -7.56 -28.31
CA GLU A 29 -24.93 -7.96 -28.63
C GLU A 29 -23.89 -7.05 -27.96
N LEU A 30 -24.14 -5.74 -27.90
CA LEU A 30 -23.29 -4.81 -27.14
C LEU A 30 -23.27 -5.18 -25.65
N TYR A 31 -24.42 -5.48 -25.05
CA TYR A 31 -24.49 -5.90 -23.64
C TYR A 31 -23.72 -7.19 -23.38
N ARG A 32 -23.84 -8.19 -24.26
CA ARG A 32 -23.10 -9.45 -24.16
C ARG A 32 -21.58 -9.20 -24.17
N ARG A 33 -21.09 -8.42 -25.13
CA ARG A 33 -19.66 -8.09 -25.23
C ARG A 33 -19.13 -7.30 -24.04
N LEU A 34 -19.93 -6.35 -23.54
CA LEU A 34 -19.55 -5.61 -22.33
C LEU A 34 -19.53 -6.52 -21.09
N ALA A 35 -20.43 -7.48 -21.00
CA ALA A 35 -20.44 -8.48 -19.94
C ALA A 35 -19.20 -9.39 -20.02
N ASP A 36 -18.84 -9.87 -21.21
CA ASP A 36 -17.66 -10.71 -21.43
C ASP A 36 -16.35 -9.95 -21.19
N ARG A 37 -16.27 -8.70 -21.67
CA ARG A 37 -15.07 -7.85 -21.47
C ARG A 37 -14.84 -7.49 -20.01
N ASN A 38 -15.92 -7.28 -19.27
CA ASN A 38 -15.85 -6.95 -17.85
C ASN A 38 -15.96 -8.20 -16.96
N ALA A 39 -15.99 -9.39 -17.56
CA ALA A 39 -16.05 -10.63 -16.81
C ALA A 39 -14.78 -10.74 -15.93
N PRO A 40 -14.94 -11.03 -14.64
CA PRO A 40 -13.80 -11.17 -13.76
C PRO A 40 -12.94 -12.35 -14.23
N ALA A 41 -11.64 -12.13 -14.35
CA ALA A 41 -10.71 -13.19 -14.72
C ALA A 41 -10.90 -14.42 -13.80
N PRO A 42 -10.81 -15.65 -14.32
CA PRO A 42 -10.94 -16.85 -13.51
C PRO A 42 -9.89 -16.84 -12.38
N GLY A 43 -10.34 -16.97 -11.13
CA GLY A 43 -9.50 -16.83 -9.93
C GLY A 43 -9.35 -15.39 -9.39
N SER A 44 -10.02 -14.41 -10.00
CA SER A 44 -10.11 -13.05 -9.46
C SER A 44 -10.88 -13.03 -8.14
N PHE A 45 -10.49 -12.16 -7.21
CA PHE A 45 -11.19 -11.98 -5.94
C PHE A 45 -12.66 -11.54 -6.11
N THR A 46 -13.01 -10.98 -7.27
CA THR A 46 -14.38 -10.54 -7.60
C THR A 46 -15.33 -11.70 -7.90
N SER A 47 -14.82 -12.87 -8.31
CA SER A 47 -15.61 -14.08 -8.54
C SER A 47 -15.63 -15.06 -7.36
N LEU A 48 -14.87 -14.77 -6.30
CA LEU A 48 -14.82 -15.58 -5.08
C LEU A 48 -16.05 -15.38 -4.18
N GLN A 49 -16.47 -16.45 -3.50
CA GLN A 49 -17.51 -16.36 -2.48
C GLN A 49 -17.03 -15.54 -1.27
N PRO A 50 -17.93 -14.93 -0.46
CA PRO A 50 -17.54 -14.05 0.63
C PRO A 50 -16.58 -14.67 1.67
N ALA A 51 -16.64 -15.98 1.92
CA ALA A 51 -15.70 -16.68 2.79
C ALA A 51 -14.31 -16.82 2.15
N GLU A 52 -14.26 -17.17 0.87
CA GLU A 52 -13.03 -17.34 0.09
C GLU A 52 -12.33 -15.99 -0.13
N ARG A 53 -13.08 -14.92 -0.39
CA ARG A 53 -12.54 -13.55 -0.45
C ARG A 53 -11.83 -13.16 0.85
N ARG A 54 -12.44 -13.44 2.00
CA ARG A 54 -11.84 -13.16 3.31
C ARG A 54 -10.55 -13.94 3.51
N ALA A 55 -10.53 -15.23 3.13
CA ALA A 55 -9.33 -16.05 3.17
C ALA A 55 -8.24 -15.51 2.24
N TYR A 56 -8.60 -15.12 1.01
CA TYR A 56 -7.70 -14.52 0.02
C TYR A 56 -7.04 -13.25 0.55
N PHE A 57 -7.82 -12.28 1.04
CA PHE A 57 -7.26 -11.04 1.60
C PHE A 57 -6.44 -11.27 2.86
N SER A 58 -6.81 -12.24 3.69
CA SER A 58 -6.02 -12.64 4.86
C SER A 58 -4.65 -13.18 4.44
N ALA A 59 -4.61 -14.08 3.44
CA ALA A 59 -3.37 -14.63 2.90
C ALA A 59 -2.51 -13.55 2.24
N ALA A 60 -3.09 -12.70 1.40
CA ALA A 60 -2.40 -11.57 0.76
C ALA A 60 -1.79 -10.62 1.80
N LYS A 61 -2.53 -10.30 2.88
CA LYS A 61 -2.03 -9.47 3.98
C LYS A 61 -0.89 -10.12 4.75
N ARG A 62 -0.94 -11.44 4.97
CA ARG A 62 0.17 -12.19 5.59
C ARG A 62 1.42 -12.14 4.69
N GLN A 63 1.26 -12.33 3.39
CA GLN A 63 2.36 -12.31 2.43
C GLN A 63 2.96 -10.91 2.27
N SER A 64 2.14 -9.86 2.25
CA SER A 64 2.62 -8.47 2.26
C SER A 64 3.47 -8.19 3.51
N ARG A 65 2.99 -8.58 4.70
CA ARG A 65 3.75 -8.42 5.95
C ARG A 65 5.05 -9.22 5.95
N SER A 66 5.08 -10.43 5.39
CA SER A 66 6.32 -11.20 5.32
C SER A 66 7.34 -10.56 4.37
N ARG A 67 6.89 -10.05 3.21
CA ARG A 67 7.73 -9.29 2.27
C ARG A 67 8.28 -8.01 2.90
N GLU A 68 7.45 -7.25 3.62
CA GLU A 68 7.90 -6.04 4.35
C GLU A 68 8.96 -6.35 5.41
N ARG A 69 8.77 -7.44 6.18
CA ARG A 69 9.76 -7.89 7.16
C ARG A 69 11.06 -8.31 6.49
N ALA A 70 10.99 -9.09 5.41
CA ALA A 70 12.16 -9.52 4.66
C ALA A 70 12.93 -8.34 4.05
N ALA A 71 12.21 -7.38 3.45
CA ALA A 71 12.80 -6.16 2.90
C ALA A 71 13.49 -5.31 3.98
N LYS A 72 12.91 -5.23 5.18
CA LYS A 72 13.51 -4.55 6.33
C LYS A 72 14.82 -5.23 6.77
N VAL A 73 14.85 -6.56 6.88
CA VAL A 73 16.07 -7.31 7.23
C VAL A 73 17.14 -7.16 6.15
N ALA A 74 16.75 -7.19 4.87
CA ALA A 74 17.66 -7.03 3.74
C ALA A 74 18.14 -5.59 3.51
N GLY A 75 17.63 -4.60 4.26
CA GLY A 75 17.91 -3.18 4.04
C GLY A 75 17.35 -2.60 2.73
N ALA A 76 16.49 -3.34 2.03
CA ALA A 76 15.89 -2.99 0.74
C ALA A 76 14.45 -2.47 0.90
N LEU A 77 14.23 -1.61 1.91
CA LEU A 77 12.91 -1.07 2.19
C LEU A 77 12.49 -0.12 1.06
N GLN A 78 11.32 -0.36 0.47
CA GLN A 78 10.81 0.48 -0.60
C GLN A 78 10.53 1.91 -0.09
N PRO A 79 10.90 2.98 -0.83
CA PRO A 79 10.73 4.37 -0.42
C PRO A 79 9.28 4.84 -0.60
N THR A 80 8.34 4.16 0.06
CA THR A 80 6.94 4.55 0.08
C THR A 80 6.73 5.70 1.07
N THR A 81 5.69 6.51 0.87
CA THR A 81 5.33 7.61 1.78
C THR A 81 5.20 7.15 3.24
N ALA A 82 4.66 5.95 3.46
CA ALA A 82 4.54 5.38 4.81
C ALA A 82 5.90 5.10 5.45
N ASN A 83 6.81 4.46 4.70
CA ASN A 83 8.16 4.15 5.17
C ASN A 83 8.99 5.41 5.40
N ILE A 84 8.84 6.42 4.54
CA ILE A 84 9.51 7.71 4.70
C ILE A 84 9.05 8.41 5.98
N ARG A 85 7.73 8.48 6.23
CA ARG A 85 7.19 9.09 7.47
C ARG A 85 7.68 8.37 8.72
N GLU A 86 7.72 7.04 8.69
CA GLU A 86 8.23 6.25 9.82
C GLU A 86 9.74 6.47 10.02
N ALA A 87 10.54 6.56 8.94
CA ALA A 87 11.97 6.87 9.04
C ALA A 87 12.23 8.28 9.60
N LEU A 88 11.41 9.26 9.22
CA LEU A 88 11.45 10.62 9.78
C LEU A 88 11.05 10.64 11.26
N ALA A 89 10.04 9.85 11.64
CA ALA A 89 9.64 9.70 13.04
C ALA A 89 10.77 9.08 13.88
N ASP A 90 11.43 8.04 13.37
CA ASP A 90 12.61 7.43 14.00
C ASP A 90 13.74 8.44 14.20
N ALA A 91 14.05 9.24 13.18
CA ALA A 91 15.05 10.29 13.28
C ALA A 91 14.71 11.32 14.36
N ALA A 92 13.45 11.76 14.43
CA ALA A 92 12.97 12.67 15.47
C ALA A 92 13.09 12.05 16.88
N LEU A 93 12.79 10.75 17.03
CA LEU A 93 12.97 10.04 18.30
C LEU A 93 14.44 9.96 18.72
N MET A 94 15.34 9.72 17.77
CA MET A 94 16.79 9.68 18.02
C MET A 94 17.31 11.06 18.45
N ILE A 95 16.91 12.12 17.74
CA ILE A 95 17.25 13.51 18.08
C ILE A 95 16.79 13.84 19.51
N LEU A 96 15.54 13.51 19.87
CA LEU A 96 15.02 13.73 21.23
C LEU A 96 15.75 12.89 22.30
N ALA A 97 16.14 11.65 21.95
CA ALA A 97 16.79 10.75 22.89
C ALA A 97 18.16 11.29 23.36
N VAL A 98 18.94 11.87 22.45
CA VAL A 98 20.28 12.41 22.77
C VAL A 98 20.29 13.93 22.96
N ASP A 99 19.14 14.58 22.82
CA ASP A 99 19.02 16.05 22.83
C ASP A 99 19.92 16.73 21.78
N ALA A 100 19.93 16.15 20.57
CA ALA A 100 20.70 16.66 19.44
C ALA A 100 20.16 18.02 18.95
N PRO A 101 20.95 18.76 18.15
CA PRO A 101 20.47 19.95 17.45
C PRO A 101 19.16 19.68 16.70
N GLY A 102 18.19 20.57 16.86
CA GLY A 102 16.83 20.42 16.32
C GLY A 102 15.83 19.73 17.25
N ALA A 103 16.24 19.26 18.43
CA ALA A 103 15.32 18.70 19.42
C ALA A 103 14.24 19.72 19.87
N ASP A 104 14.58 21.00 19.93
CA ASP A 104 13.62 22.08 20.25
C ASP A 104 12.48 22.17 19.24
N LEU A 105 12.80 22.08 17.94
CA LEU A 105 11.78 22.08 16.89
C LEU A 105 10.83 20.89 17.05
N VAL A 106 11.36 19.71 17.39
CA VAL A 106 10.52 18.52 17.63
C VAL A 106 9.62 18.74 18.85
N ARG A 107 10.15 19.33 19.93
CA ARG A 107 9.36 19.69 21.14
C ARG A 107 8.27 20.71 20.83
N GLU A 108 8.57 21.71 20.02
CA GLU A 108 7.61 22.74 19.59
C GLU A 108 6.48 22.13 18.77
N VAL A 109 6.80 21.31 17.77
CA VAL A 109 5.80 20.59 16.96
C VAL A 109 4.90 19.73 17.85
N LEU A 110 5.47 19.00 18.81
CA LEU A 110 4.69 18.22 19.78
C LEU A 110 3.78 19.11 20.63
N SER A 111 4.26 20.28 21.06
CA SER A 111 3.48 21.24 21.84
C SER A 111 2.29 21.78 21.04
N ASN A 112 2.49 22.09 19.77
CA ASN A 112 1.45 22.60 18.88
C ASN A 112 0.39 21.53 18.58
N VAL A 113 0.81 20.30 18.25
CA VAL A 113 -0.11 19.18 17.99
C VAL A 113 -0.89 18.78 19.23
N PHE A 114 -0.25 18.80 20.40
CA PHE A 114 -0.86 18.43 21.68
C PHE A 114 -1.10 19.64 22.59
N SER A 115 -1.61 20.74 22.03
CA SER A 115 -1.82 22.01 22.75
C SER A 115 -2.66 21.90 24.03
N LYS A 116 -3.61 20.95 24.07
CA LYS A 116 -4.44 20.66 25.25
C LYS A 116 -3.74 19.82 26.32
N ARG A 117 -2.51 19.35 26.06
CA ARG A 117 -1.74 18.44 26.92
C ARG A 117 -0.25 18.85 26.95
N PRO A 118 0.09 19.93 27.68
CA PRO A 118 1.43 20.51 27.67
C PRO A 118 2.54 19.57 28.18
N GLY A 119 2.21 18.51 28.92
CA GLY A 119 3.17 17.51 29.40
C GLY A 119 3.65 16.50 28.34
N VAL A 120 3.07 16.49 27.14
CA VAL A 120 3.40 15.50 26.10
C VAL A 120 4.85 15.62 25.60
N PRO A 121 5.39 16.80 25.26
CA PRO A 121 6.78 16.92 24.79
C PRO A 121 7.79 16.34 25.78
N VAL A 122 7.67 16.69 27.07
CA VAL A 122 8.53 16.18 28.14
C VAL A 122 8.40 14.66 28.28
N THR A 123 7.17 14.15 28.29
CA THR A 123 6.91 12.70 28.40
C THR A 123 7.48 11.93 27.21
N VAL A 124 7.34 12.47 25.99
CA VAL A 124 7.88 11.84 24.77
C VAL A 124 9.41 11.83 24.82
N GLN A 125 10.05 12.93 25.21
CA GLN A 125 11.50 12.99 25.37
C GLN A 125 12.02 11.98 26.40
N MET A 126 11.36 11.87 27.57
CA MET A 126 11.70 10.87 28.58
C MET A 126 11.55 9.44 28.07
N LYS A 127 10.49 9.16 27.30
CA LYS A 127 10.26 7.85 26.69
C LYS A 127 11.28 7.53 25.59
N ALA A 128 11.71 8.53 24.82
CA ALA A 128 12.78 8.39 23.84
C ALA A 128 14.11 8.07 24.52
N ARG A 129 14.49 8.86 25.55
CA ARG A 129 15.70 8.65 26.38
C ARG A 129 15.74 7.25 27.02
N SER A 130 14.65 6.85 27.66
CA SER A 130 14.55 5.53 28.32
C SER A 130 14.37 4.36 27.33
N GLY A 131 14.20 4.63 26.04
CA GLY A 131 13.91 3.59 25.05
C GLY A 131 12.55 2.89 25.25
N LYS A 132 11.61 3.52 25.97
CA LYS A 132 10.20 3.09 26.01
C LYS A 132 9.47 3.44 24.71
N LEU A 133 9.93 4.47 24.00
CA LEU A 133 9.49 4.82 22.65
C LEU A 133 10.68 4.62 21.71
N ARG A 134 10.70 3.48 21.02
CA ARG A 134 11.85 3.03 20.21
C ARG A 134 11.64 3.35 18.72
N PRO A 135 12.70 3.74 18.01
CA PRO A 135 12.72 3.72 16.55
C PRO A 135 12.29 2.35 16.03
N LYS A 136 11.49 2.35 14.97
CA LYS A 136 10.88 1.14 14.43
C LYS A 136 11.61 0.61 13.22
N LEU A 137 12.08 1.47 12.31
CA LEU A 137 12.82 1.11 11.10
C LEU A 137 14.33 1.11 11.31
N VAL A 138 14.88 2.07 12.05
CA VAL A 138 16.31 2.14 12.34
C VAL A 138 16.68 1.05 13.36
N ALA A 139 17.47 0.06 12.93
CA ALA A 139 18.00 -0.96 13.84
C ALA A 139 19.09 -0.33 14.73
N ARG A 140 18.96 -0.49 16.04
CA ARG A 140 19.91 0.04 17.04
C ARG A 140 21.32 -0.54 16.93
N GLU A 141 21.50 -1.68 16.25
CA GLU A 141 22.81 -2.31 16.01
C GLU A 141 23.76 -1.47 15.15
N ARG A 142 23.29 -0.37 14.53
CA ARG A 142 24.09 0.51 13.67
C ARG A 142 24.46 1.84 14.33
N LEU A 143 24.35 1.96 15.65
CA LEU A 143 24.80 3.10 16.46
C LEU A 143 25.69 2.59 17.60
#